data_AF-A0AAP8HUG9-F1
#
_entry.id   AF-A0AAP8HUG9-F1
#
_cell.length_a   1.000
_cell.length_b   1.000
_cell.length_c   1.000
_cell.angle_alpha   90.00
_cell.angle_beta   90.00
_cell.angle_gamma   90.00
#
_symmetry.space_group_name_H-M   'P 1'
#
loop_
_entity.id
_entity.type
_entity.pdbx_description
1 polymer ?
#
loop_
_entity_poly.entity_id
_entity_poly.type
_entity_poly.pdbx_seq_one_letter_code
_entity_poly.pdbx_strand_id
1 'polypeptide(L)' 'TPDSQNNAMQRLVQAGATPINWVALMLEWQQDWSRKATAGGVLQIARDHGAAWGMGASYAGAMKVGSEAK' A
#
# COMPACT_ATOMS: atom_id res chain seq x y z
N THR A 1 0.48 -24.06 -10.53
CA THR A 1 1.66 -23.64 -11.33
C THR A 1 1.45 -22.20 -11.80
N PRO A 2 2.49 -21.52 -12.31
CA PRO A 2 2.33 -20.17 -12.87
C PRO A 2 1.20 -20.08 -13.90
N ASP A 3 1.06 -21.08 -14.76
CA ASP A 3 -0.01 -21.11 -15.78
C ASP A 3 -1.41 -21.21 -15.17
N SER A 4 -1.60 -22.03 -14.13
CA SER A 4 -2.89 -22.10 -13.42
C SER A 4 -3.25 -20.76 -12.76
N GLN A 5 -2.25 -20.07 -12.20
CA GLN A 5 -2.45 -18.75 -11.58
C GLN A 5 -2.82 -17.69 -12.63
N ASN A 6 -2.13 -17.67 -13.77
CA ASN A 6 -2.44 -16.76 -14.88
C ASN A 6 -3.86 -16.97 -15.42
N ASN A 7 -4.26 -18.23 -15.61
CA ASN A 7 -5.60 -18.57 -16.08
C ASN A 7 -6.69 -18.15 -15.07
N ALA A 8 -6.42 -18.26 -13.77
CA ALA A 8 -7.33 -17.77 -12.74
C ALA A 8 -7.47 -16.24 -12.77
N MET A 9 -6.36 -15.51 -12.91
CA MET A 9 -6.37 -14.05 -13.03
C MET A 9 -7.14 -13.59 -14.27
N GLN A 10 -6.98 -14.26 -15.42
CA GLN A 10 -7.74 -13.94 -16.62
C GLN A 10 -9.25 -14.07 -16.43
N ARG A 11 -9.71 -15.11 -15.72
CA ARG A 11 -11.14 -15.30 -15.41
C ARG A 11 -11.69 -14.19 -14.52
N LEU A 12 -10.92 -13.75 -13.52
CA LEU A 12 -11.31 -12.63 -12.66
C LEU A 12 -11.45 -11.33 -13.46
N VAL A 13 -10.51 -11.05 -14.36
CA VAL A 13 -10.56 -9.87 -15.23
C VAL A 13 -11.75 -9.93 -16.20
N GLN A 14 -12.02 -11.09 -16.81
CA GLN A 14 -13.19 -11.29 -17.67
C GLN A 14 -14.51 -11.08 -16.92
N ALA A 15 -14.54 -11.40 -15.62
CA ALA A 15 -15.68 -11.14 -14.75
C ALA A 15 -15.77 -9.67 -14.26
N GLY A 16 -14.85 -8.79 -14.69
CA GLY A 16 -14.83 -7.37 -14.37
C GLY A 16 -14.01 -6.98 -13.15
N ALA A 17 -13.22 -7.90 -12.57
CA ALA A 17 -12.32 -7.55 -11.48
C ALA A 17 -11.14 -6.69 -11.99
N THR A 18 -10.78 -5.65 -11.23
CA THR A 18 -9.57 -4.85 -11.48
C THR A 18 -8.45 -5.35 -10.57
N PRO A 19 -7.41 -6.01 -11.10
CA PRO A 19 -6.31 -6.49 -10.28
C PRO A 19 -5.52 -5.31 -9.71
N ILE A 20 -5.35 -5.30 -8.39
CA ILE A 20 -4.49 -4.37 -7.68
C ILE A 20 -3.51 -5.13 -6.79
N ASN A 21 -2.41 -4.48 -6.41
CA ASN A 21 -1.52 -5.02 -5.40
C ASN A 21 -2.02 -4.64 -3.99
N TRP A 22 -1.53 -5.37 -2.99
CA TRP A 22 -1.95 -5.16 -1.60
C TRP A 22 -1.59 -3.77 -1.05
N VAL A 23 -0.52 -3.13 -1.56
CA VAL A 23 -0.12 -1.78 -1.14
C VAL A 23 -1.15 -0.76 -1.60
N ALA A 24 -1.60 -0.84 -2.85
CA ALA A 24 -2.68 -0.01 -3.37
C ALA A 24 -3.96 -0.17 -2.54
N LEU A 25 -4.37 -1.41 -2.26
CA LEU A 25 -5.53 -1.70 -1.42
C LEU A 25 -5.41 -1.09 -0.01
N MET A 26 -4.26 -1.27 0.64
CA MET A 26 -3.99 -0.70 1.97
C MET A 26 -4.06 0.83 1.96
N LEU A 27 -3.55 1.47 0.90
CA LEU A 27 -3.56 2.92 0.76
C LEU A 27 -4.95 3.47 0.40
N GLU A 28 -5.77 2.71 -0.31
CA GLU A 28 -7.20 3.02 -0.50
C GLU A 28 -7.95 2.97 0.83
N TRP A 29 -7.62 2.04 1.73
CA TRP A 29 -8.21 2.04 3.07
C TRP A 29 -7.72 3.20 3.94
N GLN A 30 -6.44 3.56 3.85
CA GLN A 30 -5.93 4.73 4.58
C GLN A 30 -6.56 6.01 4.04
N GLN A 31 -6.42 6.28 2.74
CA GLN A 31 -6.86 7.42 1.92
C GLN A 31 -6.53 8.83 2.45
N ASP A 32 -6.81 9.07 3.72
CA ASP A 32 -6.69 10.31 4.45
C ASP A 32 -5.61 10.20 5.54
N TRP A 33 -4.56 11.01 5.43
CA TRP A 33 -3.44 11.06 6.39
C TRP A 33 -3.73 11.93 7.62
N SER A 34 -4.89 12.59 7.67
CA SER A 34 -5.43 13.18 8.88
C SER A 34 -5.92 12.09 9.86
N ARG A 35 -6.30 10.91 9.36
CA ARG A 35 -6.73 9.75 10.18
C ARG A 35 -5.53 9.09 10.89
N LYS A 36 -5.16 9.66 12.03
CA LYS A 36 -3.98 9.24 12.80
C LYS A 36 -4.08 7.84 13.42
N ALA A 37 -5.30 7.35 13.69
CA ALA A 37 -5.52 6.04 14.31
C ALA A 37 -4.90 4.87 13.51
N THR A 38 -4.91 4.96 12.18
CA THR A 38 -4.40 3.89 11.29
C THR A 38 -3.09 4.26 10.59
N ALA A 39 -2.75 5.54 10.50
CA ALA A 39 -1.58 6.03 9.76
C ALA A 39 -0.25 5.42 10.24
N GLY A 40 -0.07 5.28 11.56
CA GLY A 40 1.15 4.68 12.13
C GLY A 40 1.30 3.20 11.76
N GLY A 41 0.20 2.43 11.83
CA GLY A 41 0.17 1.01 11.49
C GLY A 41 0.40 0.77 10.00
N VAL A 42 -0.21 1.58 9.13
CA VAL A 42 0.00 1.51 7.67
C VAL A 42 1.46 1.74 7.31
N LEU A 43 2.11 2.74 7.93
CA LEU A 43 3.54 2.99 7.70
C LEU A 43 4.42 1.85 8.23
N GLN A 44 4.05 1.22 9.34
CA GLN A 44 4.78 0.07 9.86
C GLN A 44 4.69 -1.14 8.91
N ILE A 45 3.48 -1.50 8.47
CA ILE A 45 3.27 -2.58 7.50
C ILE A 45 4.04 -2.31 6.20
N ALA A 46 4.01 -1.06 5.70
CA ALA A 46 4.74 -0.67 4.52
C ALA A 46 6.27 -0.81 4.70
N ARG A 47 6.83 -0.46 5.87
CA ARG A 47 8.25 -0.65 6.15
C ARG A 47 8.65 -2.12 6.20
N ASP A 48 7.85 -2.94 6.86
CA ASP A 48 8.18 -4.34 7.10
C ASP A 48 7.99 -5.21 5.84
N HIS A 49 7.09 -4.83 4.93
CA HIS A 49 6.68 -5.67 3.79
C HIS A 49 6.64 -4.97 2.42
N GLY A 50 6.65 -3.64 2.38
CA GLY A 50 6.35 -2.83 1.18
C GLY A 50 7.52 -2.55 0.24
N ALA A 51 8.69 -3.18 0.43
CA ALA A 51 9.89 -2.99 -0.38
C ALA A 51 10.21 -1.51 -0.65
N ALA A 52 10.12 -1.05 -1.90
CA ALA A 52 10.36 0.35 -2.28
C ALA A 52 9.42 1.35 -1.58
N TRP A 53 8.17 0.96 -1.33
CA TRP A 53 7.22 1.78 -0.55
C TRP A 53 7.64 1.89 0.92
N GLY A 54 8.24 0.83 1.47
CA GLY A 54 8.83 0.83 2.80
C GLY A 54 10.04 1.76 2.93
N MET A 55 10.86 1.86 1.87
CA MET A 55 11.95 2.84 1.81
C MET A 55 11.41 4.28 1.81
N GLY A 56 10.37 4.56 1.01
CA GLY A 56 9.70 5.86 0.99
C GLY A 56 9.06 6.24 2.35
N ALA A 57 8.41 5.28 3.02
CA ALA A 57 7.86 5.47 4.37
C ALA A 57 8.93 5.75 5.43
N SER A 58 10.08 5.07 5.33
CA SER A 58 11.22 5.29 6.23
C SER A 58 11.84 6.68 5.99
N TYR A 59 11.96 7.08 4.72
CA TYR A 59 12.45 8.41 4.34
C TYR A 59 11.51 9.52 4.79
N ALA A 60 10.20 9.40 4.60
CA ALA A 60 9.22 10.38 5.08
C ALA A 60 9.24 10.51 6.61
N GLY A 61 9.41 9.39 7.33
CA GLY A 61 9.61 9.37 8.78
C GLY A 61 10.91 10.06 9.22
N ALA A 62 12.01 9.84 8.51
CA ALA A 62 13.30 10.47 8.79
C ALA A 62 13.33 11.97 8.43
N MET A 63 12.63 12.37 7.37
CA MET A 63 12.63 13.74 6.88
C MET A 63 11.60 14.66 7.53
N LYS A 64 10.78 14.15 8.47
CA LYS A 64 9.60 14.87 8.96
C LYS A 64 8.84 15.54 7.79
N VAL A 65 8.60 14.83 6.70
CA VAL A 65 7.74 15.36 5.63
C VAL A 65 6.32 15.39 6.21
N GLY A 66 5.93 16.56 6.71
CA GLY A 66 4.80 16.77 7.62
C GLY A 66 5.12 17.59 8.88
N SER A 67 6.39 17.91 9.17
CA SER A 67 6.74 19.03 10.05
C SER A 67 6.89 20.31 9.24
N GLU A 68 5.80 20.72 8.60
CA GLU A 68 5.45 22.14 8.73
C GLU A 68 4.78 22.27 10.09
N ALA A 69 5.64 22.23 11.09
CA ALA A 69 5.35 22.63 12.44
C ALA A 69 5.64 24.13 12.49
N LYS A 70 4.57 24.93 12.53
CA LYS A 70 4.55 26.32 13.02
C LYS A 70 5.30 27.38 12.20
#